data_AF-X1CRU0-F1
#
_entry.id   AF-X1CRU0-F1
#
_cell.length_a   1.000
_cell.length_b   1.000
_cell.length_c   1.000
_cell.angle_alpha   90.00
_cell.angle_beta   90.00
_cell.angle_gamma   90.00
#
_symmetry.space_group_name_H-M   'P 1'
#
loop_
_entity.id
_entity.type
_entity.pdbx_description
1 polymer ?
#
loop_
_entity_poly.entity_id
_entity_poly.type
_entity_poly.pdbx_seq_one_letter_code
_entity_poly.pdbx_strand_id
1 'polypeptide(L)' 'MGKAIGILSLKGGVGKTSVVAALGDAFADFGKKVLLIDANFSAPNLGLHFNIVDPEKTIHDLLDRTAILEM' A
#
# COMPACT_ATOMS: atom_id res chain seq x y z
N MET A 1 -11.63 9.00 13.71
CA MET A 1 -10.94 9.63 12.57
C MET A 1 -9.61 8.92 12.37
N GLY A 2 -9.29 8.45 11.16
CA GLY A 2 -8.03 7.74 10.88
C GLY A 2 -6.83 8.68 10.85
N LYS A 3 -5.61 8.15 11.04
CA LYS A 3 -4.35 8.90 10.86
C LYS A 3 -3.70 8.47 9.55
N ALA A 4 -3.33 9.44 8.71
CA ALA A 4 -2.58 9.21 7.48
C ALA A 4 -1.08 9.41 7.75
N ILE A 5 -0.24 8.49 7.28
CA ILE A 5 1.22 8.52 7.43
C ILE A 5 1.83 8.27 6.05
N GLY A 6 2.60 9.23 5.54
CA GLY A 6 3.35 9.10 4.29
C GLY A 6 4.79 8.69 4.55
N ILE A 7 5.28 7.68 3.84
CA ILE A 7 6.68 7.24 3.88
C ILE A 7 7.37 7.65 2.58
N LEU A 8 8.29 8.62 2.65
CA LEU A 8 8.91 9.23 1.47
C LEU A 8 10.45 9.16 1.52
N SER A 9 11.07 9.11 0.35
CA SER A 9 12.52 9.23 0.15
C SER A 9 12.85 9.55 -1.30
N LEU A 10 13.93 10.28 -1.53
CA LEU A 10 14.41 10.68 -2.85
C LEU A 10 15.21 9.59 -3.59
N LYS A 11 15.56 8.49 -2.90
CA LYS A 11 16.35 7.40 -3.48
C LYS A 11 15.55 6.10 -3.58
N GLY A 12 15.77 5.36 -4.67
CA GLY A 12 15.30 3.98 -4.83
C GLY A 12 16.04 3.01 -3.91
N GLY A 13 15.40 1.89 -3.56
CA GLY A 13 16.06 0.80 -2.82
C GLY A 13 16.37 1.04 -1.34
N VAL A 14 15.95 2.17 -0.76
CA VAL A 14 16.18 2.47 0.69
C VAL A 14 15.23 1.73 1.64
N GLY A 15 14.40 0.81 1.15
CA GLY A 15 13.49 0.02 1.98
C GLY A 15 12.13 0.66 2.31
N LYS A 16 11.69 1.70 1.58
CA LYS A 16 10.39 2.37 1.82
C LYS A 16 9.22 1.39 1.91
N THR A 17 9.03 0.56 0.88
CA THR A 17 7.93 -0.41 0.81
C THR A 17 8.01 -1.45 1.93
N SER A 18 9.22 -1.94 2.21
CA SER A 18 9.45 -2.87 3.32
C SER A 18 9.06 -2.27 4.67
N VAL A 19 9.38 -0.98 4.90
CA VAL A 19 8.99 -0.26 6.11
C VAL A 19 7.48 -0.05 6.17
N VAL A 20 6.82 0.24 5.04
CA VAL A 20 5.34 0.34 4.99
C VAL A 20 4.70 -0.99 5.40
N ALA A 21 5.17 -2.12 4.86
CA ALA A 21 4.67 -3.44 5.22
C ALA A 21 4.88 -3.76 6.70
N ALA A 22 6.10 -3.56 7.22
CA ALA A 22 6.44 -3.82 8.62
C ALA A 22 5.69 -2.92 9.62
N LEU A 23 5.50 -1.64 9.30
CA LEU A 23 4.71 -0.73 10.13
C LEU A 23 3.23 -1.13 10.12
N GLY A 24 2.71 -1.57 8.97
CA GLY A 24 1.35 -2.06 8.85
C GLY A 24 1.08 -3.26 9.73
N ASP A 25 1.96 -4.25 9.67
CA ASP A 25 1.93 -5.46 10.49
C ASP A 25 1.99 -5.12 11.99
N ALA A 26 2.97 -4.31 12.40
CA ALA A 26 3.11 -3.89 13.80
C ALA A 26 1.89 -3.11 14.32
N PHE A 27 1.30 -2.23 13.50
CA PHE A 27 0.07 -1.52 13.90
C PHE A 27 -1.13 -2.45 13.99
N ALA A 28 -1.24 -3.45 13.11
CA ALA A 28 -2.28 -4.46 13.18
C ALA A 28 -2.14 -5.31 14.47
N ASP A 29 -0.91 -5.71 14.83
CA ASP A 29 -0.58 -6.39 16.08
C ASP A 29 -0.98 -5.58 17.32
N PHE A 30 -0.88 -4.25 17.26
CA PHE A 30 -1.40 -3.34 18.29
C PHE A 30 -2.92 -3.13 18.24
N GLY A 31 -3.66 -3.97 17.52
CA GLY A 31 -5.12 -3.96 17.42
C GLY A 31 -5.67 -2.78 16.62
N LYS A 32 -4.87 -2.15 15.75
CA LYS A 32 -5.34 -1.05 14.89
C LYS A 32 -5.94 -1.60 13.60
N LYS A 33 -7.00 -0.94 13.11
CA LYS A 33 -7.45 -1.11 11.73
C LYS A 33 -6.52 -0.30 10.83
N VAL A 34 -5.79 -0.97 9.95
CA VAL A 34 -4.77 -0.37 9.09
C VAL A 34 -5.14 -0.59 7.63
N LEU A 35 -5.02 0.46 6.83
CA LEU A 35 -5.07 0.40 5.37
C LEU A 35 -3.68 0.77 4.84
N LEU A 36 -3.04 -0.13 4.11
CA LEU A 36 -1.80 0.15 3.41
C LEU A 36 -2.11 0.51 1.96
N ILE A 37 -1.47 1.56 1.46
CA ILE A 37 -1.67 2.05 0.09
C ILE A 37 -0.30 2.08 -0.58
N ASP A 38 -0.19 1.41 -1.73
CA ASP A 38 0.97 1.56 -2.60
C ASP A 38 0.80 2.83 -3.44
N ALA A 39 1.59 3.85 -3.11
CA ALA A 39 1.61 5.12 -3.85
C ALA A 39 2.71 5.14 -4.93
N ASN A 40 3.38 4.02 -5.20
CA ASN A 40 4.36 3.90 -6.28
C ASN A 40 3.68 3.48 -7.59
N PHE A 41 2.96 4.42 -8.21
CA PHE A 41 2.17 4.18 -9.42
C PHE A 41 2.96 3.69 -10.65
N SER A 42 4.29 3.86 -10.68
CA SER A 42 5.10 3.39 -11.83
C SER A 42 5.57 1.94 -11.69
N ALA A 43 5.75 1.46 -10.46
CA ALA A 43 6.27 0.11 -10.18
C ALA A 43 5.78 -0.36 -8.80
N PRO A 44 4.48 -0.68 -8.66
CA PRO A 44 3.91 -1.11 -7.39
C PRO A 44 4.57 -2.40 -6.92
N ASN A 45 4.91 -2.45 -5.65
CA ASN A 45 5.68 -3.53 -5.04
C ASN A 45 5.22 -3.91 -3.63
N LEU A 46 4.27 -3.18 -3.05
CA LEU A 46 3.73 -3.47 -1.72
C LEU A 46 3.06 -4.85 -1.67
N GLY A 47 2.25 -5.19 -2.67
CA GLY A 47 1.52 -6.46 -2.74
C GLY A 47 2.43 -7.69 -2.65
N LEU A 48 3.66 -7.59 -3.15
CA LEU A 48 4.63 -8.69 -3.13
C LEU A 48 5.01 -9.11 -1.70
N HIS A 49 5.01 -8.19 -0.74
CA HIS A 49 5.23 -8.52 0.68
C HIS A 49 4.12 -9.39 1.27
N PHE A 50 2.94 -9.40 0.65
CA PHE A 50 1.75 -10.14 1.08
C PHE A 50 1.39 -11.26 0.10
N ASN A 51 2.32 -11.67 -0.78
CA ASN A 51 2.11 -12.68 -1.81
C ASN A 51 0.96 -12.35 -2.79
N ILE A 52 0.68 -11.07 -3.01
CA ILE A 52 -0.25 -10.57 -4.03
C ILE A 52 0.59 -10.21 -5.26
N VAL A 53 0.65 -11.15 -6.21
CA VAL A 53 1.46 -11.00 -7.43
C VAL A 53 0.64 -10.47 -8.61
N ASP A 54 -0.62 -10.90 -8.72
CA ASP A 54 -1.53 -10.54 -9.80
C ASP A 54 -2.89 -10.12 -9.21
N PRO A 55 -3.03 -8.84 -8.79
CA PRO A 55 -4.28 -8.33 -8.23
C PRO A 55 -5.36 -8.15 -9.31
N GLU A 56 -6.58 -8.64 -9.04
CA GLU A 56 -7.73 -8.50 -9.95
C GLU A 56 -8.12 -7.03 -10.21
N LYS A 57 -7.96 -6.17 -9.18
CA LYS A 57 -8.21 -4.72 -9.24
C LYS A 57 -7.10 -3.99 -8.52
N THR A 58 -6.71 -2.86 -9.07
CA THR A 58 -5.66 -1.99 -8.55
C THR A 58 -6.16 -0.56 -8.38
N ILE A 59 -5.31 0.29 -7.79
CA ILE A 59 -5.61 1.72 -7.73
C ILE A 59 -5.64 2.36 -9.12
N HIS A 60 -4.94 1.78 -10.11
CA HIS A 60 -4.98 2.25 -11.49
C HIS A 60 -6.38 2.10 -12.08
N ASP A 61 -7.05 0.98 -11.85
CA ASP A 61 -8.41 0.75 -12.33
C ASP A 61 -9.42 1.75 -11.75
N LEU A 62 -9.21 2.15 -10.48
CA LEU A 62 -10.01 3.18 -9.85
C LEU A 62 -9.74 4.57 -10.44
N LEU A 63 -8.47 4.89 -10.71
CA LEU A 63 -8.07 6.17 -11.31
C LEU A 63 -8.53 6.30 -12.76
N ASP A 64 -8.50 5.19 -13.52
CA ASP A 64 -8.94 5.10 -14.91
C ASP A 64 -10.47 4.91 -15.04
N ARG A 65 -11.18 4.80 -13.91
CA ARG A 65 -12.64 4.62 -13.82
C ARG A 65 -13.14 3.33 -14.48
N THR A 66 -12.29 2.31 -14.56
CA THR A 66 -12.65 0.96 -15.01
C THR A 66 -13.12 0.09 -13.83
N ALA A 67 -12.87 0.51 -12.59
CA ALA A 67 -13.41 -0.07 -11.38
C ALA A 67 -14.08 0.98 -10.47
N ILE A 68 -15.06 0.54 -9.68
CA ILE A 68 -15.67 1.32 -8.60
C ILE A 68 -15.18 0.82 -7.24
N LEU A 69 -14.97 1.75 -6.32
CA LEU A 69 -14.75 1.42 -4.93
C LEU A 69 -16.10 1.16 -4.27
N GLU A 70 -16.34 -0.10 -3.90
CA GLU A 70 -17.48 -0.48 -3.08
C GLU A 70 -17.10 -0.29 -1.60
N MET A 71 -17.95 0.42 -0.85
CA MET A 71 -17.74 0.75 0.57
C MET A 71 -18.51 -0.18 1.50
#